data_AF-A0A4D7DXU1-F1
#
_entry.id   AF-A0A4D7DXU1-F1
#
_cell.length_a   1.000
_cell.length_b   1.000
_cell.length_c   1.000
_cell.angle_alpha   90.00
_cell.angle_beta   90.00
_cell.angle_gamma   90.00
#
_symmetry.space_group_name_H-M   'P 1'
#
loop_
_entity.id
_entity.type
_entity.pdbx_description
1 polymer ?
#
loop_
_entity_poly.entity_id
_entity_poly.type
_entity_poly.pdbx_seq_one_letter_code
_entity_poly.pdbx_strand_id
1 'polypeptide(L)'
;MDNLDEKLITLLRHNGRRSISDLAIETGASRATIRARMERLEQTGTIIGYTVILRADAVEAAVRGVMMIEIEGHVTDRVIKTLGGFSEISEIHSTNGRWDLIVELSAATLTDFDAILRRIRLVPGITGSETSLILSTPRSTKARL
;
A
#
# COMPACT_ATOMS: atom_id res chain seq x y z
N MET A 1 -19.56 -8.46 8.02
CA MET A 1 -19.62 -7.08 8.52
C MET A 1 -21.07 -6.64 8.51
N ASP A 2 -21.49 -5.87 9.52
CA ASP A 2 -22.82 -5.26 9.57
C ASP A 2 -22.76 -3.76 9.21
N ASN A 3 -23.93 -3.11 9.09
CA ASN A 3 -24.02 -1.67 8.77
C ASN A 3 -23.30 -0.77 9.80
N LEU A 4 -23.14 -1.22 11.04
CA LEU A 4 -22.43 -0.46 12.07
C LEU A 4 -20.92 -0.55 11.84
N ASP A 5 -20.40 -1.73 11.50
CA ASP A 5 -18.98 -1.91 11.12
C ASP A 5 -18.60 -1.02 9.93
N GLU A 6 -19.45 -0.96 8.89
CA GLU A 6 -19.19 -0.13 7.71
C GLU A 6 -19.15 1.36 8.02
N LYS A 7 -20.08 1.85 8.84
CA LYS A 7 -20.07 3.24 9.33
C LYS A 7 -18.82 3.52 10.15
N LEU A 8 -18.47 2.62 11.07
CA LEU A 8 -17.29 2.74 11.92
C LEU A 8 -16.00 2.81 11.09
N ILE A 9 -15.83 1.92 10.10
CA ILE A 9 -14.69 1.93 9.18
C ILE A 9 -14.65 3.22 8.37
N THR A 10 -15.80 3.74 7.93
CA THR A 10 -15.86 5.01 7.19
C THR A 10 -15.37 6.18 8.04
N LEU A 11 -15.81 6.26 9.30
CA LEU A 11 -15.39 7.30 10.23
C LEU A 11 -13.90 7.21 10.58
N LEU A 12 -13.41 5.99 10.84
CA LEU A 12 -12.00 5.74 11.15
C LEU A 12 -11.09 5.95 9.95
N ARG A 13 -11.56 5.64 8.73
CA ARG A 13 -10.86 6.03 7.51
C ARG A 13 -10.74 7.54 7.48
N HIS A 14 -11.80 8.30 7.73
CA HIS A 14 -11.71 9.76 7.70
C HIS A 14 -10.75 10.34 8.76
N ASN A 15 -10.77 9.80 9.97
CA ASN A 15 -9.83 10.18 11.02
C ASN A 15 -9.65 9.01 12.01
N GLY A 16 -8.51 8.33 11.90
CA GLY A 16 -8.17 7.17 12.75
C GLY A 16 -7.99 7.50 14.23
N ARG A 17 -7.87 8.79 14.58
CA ARG A 17 -7.74 9.26 15.98
C ARG A 17 -9.09 9.66 16.62
N ARG A 18 -10.21 9.48 15.92
CA ARG A 18 -11.54 9.77 16.49
C ARG A 18 -11.73 9.01 17.80
N SER A 19 -12.24 9.71 18.82
CA SER A 19 -12.45 9.09 20.12
C SER A 19 -13.62 8.12 20.08
N ILE A 20 -13.61 7.10 20.94
CA ILE A 20 -14.74 6.17 21.12
C ILE A 20 -16.03 6.92 21.46
N SER A 21 -15.92 8.06 22.16
CA SER A 21 -17.05 8.92 22.50
C SER A 21 -17.69 9.54 21.25
N ASP A 22 -16.89 10.08 20.33
CA ASP A 22 -17.39 10.71 19.10
C ASP A 22 -17.99 9.68 18.16
N LEU A 23 -17.32 8.52 18.03
CA LEU A 23 -17.81 7.40 17.24
C LEU A 23 -19.15 6.88 17.76
N ALA A 24 -19.33 6.80 19.08
CA ALA A 24 -20.61 6.41 19.70
C ALA A 24 -21.73 7.42 19.36
N ILE A 25 -21.45 8.72 19.44
CA ILE A 25 -22.41 9.78 19.10
C ILE A 25 -22.81 9.71 17.62
N GLU A 26 -21.84 9.61 16.72
CA GLU A 26 -22.11 9.63 15.27
C GLU A 26 -22.77 8.35 14.75
N THR A 27 -22.50 7.21 15.39
CA THR A 27 -23.11 5.93 15.00
C THR A 27 -24.43 5.64 15.71
N GLY A 28 -24.74 6.34 16.81
CA GLY A 28 -25.89 6.08 17.68
C GLY A 28 -25.74 4.84 18.59
N ALA A 29 -24.56 4.21 18.61
CA ALA A 29 -24.28 3.04 19.42
C ALA A 29 -23.65 3.40 20.78
N SER A 30 -23.71 2.48 21.75
CA SER A 30 -23.04 2.69 23.04
C SER A 30 -21.50 2.67 22.89
N ARG A 31 -20.79 3.38 23.78
CA ARG A 31 -19.31 3.34 23.81
C ARG A 31 -18.75 1.92 23.99
N ALA A 32 -19.43 1.08 24.77
CA ALA A 32 -19.05 -0.31 24.97
C ALA A 32 -19.20 -1.13 23.67
N THR A 33 -20.29 -0.91 22.93
CA THR A 33 -20.51 -1.52 21.61
C THR A 33 -19.43 -1.12 20.62
N ILE A 34 -19.10 0.17 20.54
CA ILE A 34 -18.03 0.66 19.64
C ILE A 34 -16.69 0.04 19.99
N ARG A 35 -16.30 0.02 21.28
CA ARG A 35 -15.06 -0.61 21.72
C ARG A 35 -14.99 -2.08 21.30
N ALA A 36 -16.03 -2.86 21.59
CA ALA A 36 -16.08 -4.28 21.24
C ALA A 36 -16.06 -4.52 19.71
N ARG A 37 -16.68 -3.63 18.94
CA ARG A 37 -16.64 -3.71 17.46
C ARG A 37 -15.26 -3.39 16.90
N MET A 38 -14.60 -2.34 17.39
CA MET A 38 -13.23 -2.01 16.99
C MET A 38 -12.27 -3.16 17.28
N GLU A 39 -12.28 -3.65 18.52
CA GLU A 39 -11.43 -4.76 18.95
C GLU A 39 -11.66 -6.02 18.11
N ARG A 40 -12.92 -6.34 17.82
CA ARG A 40 -13.24 -7.47 16.92
C ARG A 40 -12.69 -7.26 15.51
N LEU A 41 -12.87 -6.06 14.93
CA LEU A 41 -12.39 -5.76 13.57
C LEU A 41 -10.86 -5.83 13.47
N GLU A 42 -10.15 -5.44 14.53
CA GLU A 42 -8.70 -5.60 14.65
C GLU A 42 -8.32 -7.08 14.79
N GLN A 43 -8.95 -7.82 15.70
CA GLN A 43 -8.68 -9.25 15.92
C GLN A 43 -8.95 -10.11 14.68
N THR A 44 -9.97 -9.77 13.88
CA THR A 44 -10.27 -10.49 12.63
C THR A 44 -9.39 -10.06 11.46
N GLY A 45 -8.48 -9.10 11.64
CA GLY A 45 -7.64 -8.56 10.57
C GLY A 45 -8.40 -7.74 9.53
N THR A 46 -9.66 -7.37 9.81
CA THR A 46 -10.42 -6.44 8.95
C THR A 46 -9.83 -5.04 9.04
N ILE A 47 -9.37 -4.64 10.22
CA ILE A 47 -8.47 -3.51 10.44
C ILE A 47 -7.09 -4.10 10.74
N ILE A 48 -6.15 -3.91 9.83
CA ILE A 48 -4.78 -4.42 9.97
C ILE A 48 -3.93 -3.48 10.85
N GLY A 49 -4.28 -2.19 10.87
CA GLY A 49 -3.62 -1.20 11.70
C GLY A 49 -4.05 0.22 11.34
N TYR A 50 -3.52 1.18 12.10
CA TYR A 50 -3.69 2.60 11.88
C TYR A 50 -2.35 3.20 11.46
N THR A 51 -2.37 4.12 10.51
CA THR A 51 -1.15 4.71 9.96
C THR A 51 -1.24 6.24 9.93
N VAL A 52 -0.08 6.88 9.85
CA VAL A 52 0.04 8.32 9.62
C VAL A 52 0.27 8.53 8.13
N ILE A 53 -0.56 9.37 7.51
CA ILE A 53 -0.35 9.82 6.14
C ILE A 53 0.47 11.11 6.21
N LEU A 54 1.72 11.02 5.76
CA LEU A 54 2.60 12.17 5.64
C LEU A 54 2.36 12.86 4.30
N ARG A 55 2.65 14.16 4.25
CA ARG A 55 2.70 14.90 2.99
C ARG A 55 3.79 14.28 2.10
N ALA A 56 3.58 14.31 0.79
CA ALA A 56 4.51 13.69 -0.17
C ALA A 56 5.95 14.27 -0.13
N ASP A 57 6.12 15.51 0.34
CA ASP A 57 7.41 16.16 0.59
C ASP A 57 7.98 15.85 2.00
N ALA A 58 7.20 15.24 2.89
CA ALA A 58 7.59 14.85 4.24
C ALA A 58 8.06 13.39 4.30
N VAL A 59 7.90 12.61 3.22
CA VAL A 59 8.51 11.30 3.04
C VAL A 59 9.64 11.46 2.03
N GLU A 60 10.88 11.36 2.51
CA GLU A 60 12.14 11.63 1.80
C GLU A 60 12.48 10.62 0.68
N ALA A 61 11.53 10.22 -0.16
CA ALA A 61 11.86 9.54 -1.41
C ALA A 61 11.76 10.53 -2.57
N ALA A 62 12.89 11.19 -2.88
CA ALA A 62 12.95 12.18 -3.95
C ALA A 62 12.64 11.58 -5.33
N VAL A 63 12.80 10.26 -5.49
CA VAL A 63 12.56 9.56 -6.76
C VAL A 63 11.57 8.40 -6.53
N ARG A 64 10.48 8.42 -7.28
CA ARG A 64 9.47 7.37 -7.29
C ARG A 64 9.27 6.86 -8.70
N GLY A 65 8.94 5.59 -8.83
CA GLY A 65 8.58 5.04 -10.13
C GLY A 65 7.73 3.78 -10.03
N VAL A 66 7.19 3.43 -11.18
CA VAL A 66 6.45 2.19 -11.39
C VAL A 66 7.24 1.36 -12.37
N MET A 67 7.54 0.12 -12.01
CA MET A 67 8.21 -0.83 -12.88
C MET A 67 7.24 -1.94 -13.25
N MET A 68 7.10 -2.19 -14.54
CA MET A 68 6.35 -3.29 -15.10
C MET A 68 7.33 -4.42 -15.42
N ILE A 69 6.98 -5.65 -15.08
CA ILE A 69 7.89 -6.80 -15.10
C ILE A 69 7.23 -7.94 -15.88
N GLU A 70 7.99 -8.52 -16.80
CA GLU A 70 7.66 -9.72 -17.55
C GLU A 70 8.47 -10.88 -16.98
N ILE A 71 7.79 -12.01 -16.77
CA ILE A 71 8.31 -13.21 -16.13
C ILE A 71 8.14 -14.40 -17.07
N GLU A 72 9.19 -15.20 -17.21
CA GLU A 72 9.14 -16.42 -18.01
C GLU A 72 8.84 -17.66 -17.18
N GLY A 73 7.96 -18.52 -17.69
CA GLY A 73 7.63 -19.81 -17.09
C GLY A 73 6.77 -19.69 -15.83
N HIS A 74 6.78 -20.74 -15.00
CA HIS A 74 5.93 -20.85 -13.82
C HIS A 74 6.66 -20.44 -12.52
N VAL A 75 7.38 -19.32 -12.55
CA VAL A 75 8.22 -18.86 -11.43
C VAL A 75 7.70 -17.58 -10.75
N THR A 76 6.51 -17.11 -11.11
CA THR A 76 5.91 -15.86 -10.60
C THR A 76 5.91 -15.78 -9.07
N ASP A 77 5.49 -16.83 -8.37
CA ASP A 77 5.46 -16.84 -6.89
C ASP A 77 6.87 -16.67 -6.28
N ARG A 78 7.89 -17.25 -6.92
CA ARG A 78 9.29 -17.12 -6.49
C ARG A 78 9.80 -15.71 -6.74
N VAL A 79 9.43 -15.10 -7.87
CA VAL A 79 9.77 -13.70 -8.17
C VAL A 79 9.10 -12.78 -7.15
N ILE A 80 7.80 -12.92 -6.89
CA ILE A 80 7.07 -12.12 -5.88
C ILE A 80 7.75 -12.24 -4.51
N LYS A 81 8.09 -13.46 -4.08
CA LYS A 81 8.78 -13.67 -2.80
C LYS A 81 10.14 -12.97 -2.75
N THR A 82 10.88 -12.96 -3.86
CA THR A 82 12.19 -12.29 -3.94
C THR A 82 12.04 -10.78 -3.92
N LEU A 83 11.09 -10.24 -4.68
CA LEU A 83 10.77 -8.81 -4.72
C LEU A 83 10.26 -8.30 -3.37
N GLY A 84 9.50 -9.10 -2.64
CA GLY A 84 9.03 -8.77 -1.29
C GLY A 84 10.15 -8.56 -0.25
N GLY A 85 11.40 -8.94 -0.57
CA GLY A 85 12.58 -8.66 0.26
C GLY A 85 13.19 -7.27 0.04
N PHE A 86 12.73 -6.51 -0.96
CA PHE A 86 13.25 -5.16 -1.25
C PHE A 86 12.47 -4.13 -0.44
N SER A 87 13.15 -3.46 0.49
CA SER A 87 12.55 -2.35 1.26
C SER A 87 12.14 -1.16 0.38
N GLU A 88 12.73 -1.06 -0.81
CA GLU A 88 12.50 0.01 -1.77
C GLU A 88 11.18 -0.19 -2.57
N ILE A 89 10.61 -1.40 -2.53
CA ILE A 89 9.34 -1.75 -3.17
C ILE A 89 8.21 -1.58 -2.15
N SER A 90 7.27 -0.67 -2.42
CA SER A 90 6.13 -0.42 -1.54
C SER A 90 4.95 -1.34 -1.84
N GLU A 91 4.73 -1.68 -3.11
CA GLU A 91 3.60 -2.50 -3.55
C GLU A 91 3.99 -3.40 -4.72
N ILE A 92 3.42 -4.61 -4.76
CA ILE A 92 3.54 -5.58 -5.84
C ILE A 92 2.12 -5.99 -6.25
N HIS A 93 1.81 -5.85 -7.53
CA HIS A 93 0.51 -6.19 -8.10
C HIS A 93 0.70 -7.25 -9.18
N SER A 94 -0.13 -8.30 -9.16
CA SER A 94 -0.24 -9.25 -10.26
C SER A 94 -1.23 -8.73 -11.31
N THR A 95 -0.91 -8.90 -12.59
CA THR A 95 -1.73 -8.41 -13.70
C THR A 95 -2.02 -9.51 -14.72
N ASN A 96 -3.15 -9.39 -15.44
CA ASN A 96 -3.53 -10.26 -16.56
C ASN A 96 -3.16 -9.63 -17.92
N GLY A 97 -2.26 -8.64 -17.91
CA GLY A 97 -1.91 -7.84 -19.08
C GLY A 97 -0.65 -8.34 -19.78
N ARG A 98 -0.05 -7.47 -20.60
CA ARG A 98 1.27 -7.70 -21.20
C ARG A 98 2.35 -8.01 -20.16
N TRP A 99 2.23 -7.40 -18.99
CA TRP A 99 3.16 -7.55 -17.89
C TRP A 99 2.55 -8.47 -16.85
N ASP A 100 3.36 -9.30 -16.22
CA ASP A 100 2.93 -10.23 -15.17
C ASP A 100 2.80 -9.51 -13.83
N LEU A 101 3.75 -8.60 -13.53
CA LEU A 101 3.74 -7.79 -12.32
C LEU A 101 3.88 -6.30 -12.61
N ILE A 102 3.28 -5.50 -11.73
CA ILE A 102 3.55 -4.07 -11.58
C ILE A 102 4.06 -3.84 -10.16
N VAL A 103 5.17 -3.13 -10.01
CA VAL A 103 5.73 -2.77 -8.70
C VAL A 103 5.87 -1.25 -8.56
N GLU A 104 5.47 -0.74 -7.40
CA GLU A 104 5.76 0.64 -6.99
C GLU A 104 7.07 0.67 -6.20
N LEU A 105 8.01 1.54 -6.60
CA LEU A 105 9.32 1.65 -5.98
C LEU A 105 9.72 3.10 -5.72
N SER A 106 10.59 3.28 -4.74
CA SER A 106 11.04 4.60 -4.30
C SER A 106 12.50 4.58 -3.83
N ALA A 107 13.21 5.69 -4.05
CA ALA A 107 14.61 5.84 -3.69
C ALA A 107 14.93 7.30 -3.32
N ALA A 108 16.04 7.48 -2.59
CA ALA A 108 16.52 8.80 -2.21
C ALA A 108 17.10 9.59 -3.40
N THR A 109 17.74 8.92 -4.36
CA THR A 109 18.36 9.54 -5.54
C THR A 109 18.11 8.76 -6.83
N LEU A 110 18.33 9.39 -7.98
CA LEU A 110 18.25 8.71 -9.29
C LEU A 110 19.33 7.61 -9.43
N THR A 111 20.49 7.80 -8.80
CA THR A 111 21.56 6.81 -8.80
C THR A 111 21.17 5.56 -8.02
N ASP A 112 20.58 5.73 -6.84
CA ASP A 112 20.06 4.62 -6.04
C ASP A 112 18.91 3.92 -6.78
N PHE A 113 18.04 4.71 -7.42
CA PHE A 113 16.94 4.19 -8.23
C PHE A 113 17.45 3.28 -9.36
N ASP A 114 18.46 3.69 -10.13
CA ASP A 114 19.05 2.85 -11.18
C ASP A 114 19.68 1.56 -10.60
N ALA A 115 20.34 1.65 -9.44
CA ALA A 115 20.89 0.48 -8.77
C ALA A 115 19.79 -0.53 -8.36
N ILE A 116 18.65 -0.04 -7.86
CA ILE A 116 17.48 -0.87 -7.54
C ILE A 116 16.93 -1.54 -8.79
N LEU A 117 16.74 -0.79 -9.89
CA LEU A 117 16.26 -1.36 -11.16
C LEU A 117 17.18 -2.46 -11.68
N ARG A 118 18.51 -2.28 -11.59
CA ARG A 118 19.48 -3.32 -11.97
C ARG A 118 19.35 -4.56 -11.09
N ARG A 119 19.24 -4.39 -9.76
CA ARG A 119 19.06 -5.51 -8.82
C ARG A 119 17.77 -6.29 -9.12
N ILE A 120 16.67 -5.59 -9.43
CA ILE A 120 15.41 -6.22 -9.80
C ILE A 120 15.58 -7.00 -11.11
N ARG A 121 16.17 -6.41 -12.16
CA ARG A 121 16.41 -7.10 -13.44
C ARG A 121 17.27 -8.36 -13.35
N LEU A 122 18.06 -8.52 -12.29
CA LEU A 122 18.88 -9.71 -12.06
C LEU A 122 18.13 -10.83 -11.33
N VAL A 123 16.88 -10.61 -10.89
CA VAL A 123 16.08 -11.64 -10.24
C VAL A 123 15.76 -12.76 -11.24
N PRO A 124 16.11 -14.03 -10.94
CA PRO A 124 15.84 -15.14 -11.84
C PRO A 124 14.36 -15.28 -12.17
N GLY A 125 14.06 -15.39 -13.46
CA GLY A 125 12.69 -15.46 -13.99
C GLY A 125 12.20 -14.15 -14.59
N ILE A 126 12.82 -13.01 -14.27
CA ILE A 126 12.52 -11.74 -14.92
C ILE A 126 13.21 -11.70 -16.27
N THR A 127 12.42 -11.54 -17.34
CA THR A 127 12.91 -11.50 -18.73
C THR A 127 12.79 -10.13 -19.36
N GLY A 128 11.84 -9.32 -18.88
CA GLY A 128 11.58 -7.98 -19.38
C GLY A 128 11.21 -7.02 -18.28
N SER A 129 11.54 -5.75 -18.48
CA SER A 129 11.03 -4.69 -17.61
C SER A 129 10.91 -3.36 -18.32
N GLU A 130 9.86 -2.61 -18.01
CA GLU A 130 9.70 -1.20 -18.37
C GLU A 130 9.56 -0.39 -17.08
N THR A 131 10.05 0.84 -17.05
CA THR A 131 9.98 1.69 -15.85
C THR A 131 9.57 3.11 -16.22
N SER A 132 8.58 3.62 -15.49
CA SER A 132 8.12 5.00 -15.58
C SER A 132 8.42 5.73 -14.27
N LEU A 133 9.14 6.86 -14.35
CA LEU A 133 9.31 7.76 -13.21
C LEU A 133 8.00 8.53 -12.95
N ILE A 134 7.61 8.61 -11.68
CA ILE A 134 6.47 9.41 -11.26
C ILE A 134 6.94 10.84 -11.07
N LEU A 135 6.58 11.72 -12.01
CA LEU A 135 6.96 13.14 -11.97
C LEU A 135 6.12 13.95 -10.98
N SER A 136 4.80 13.72 -10.98
CA SER A 136 3.87 14.33 -10.05
C SER A 136 2.67 13.43 -9.83
N THR A 137 1.96 13.62 -8.71
CA THR A 137 0.71 12.92 -8.41
C THR A 137 -0.39 13.96 -8.19
N PRO A 138 -1.07 14.45 -9.25
CA PRO A 138 -2.07 15.53 -9.13
C PRO A 138 -3.27 15.15 -8.26
N ARG A 139 -3.55 13.85 -8.13
CA ARG A 139 -4.62 13.30 -7.29
C ARG A 139 -4.21 11.94 -6.76
N SER A 140 -4.39 11.72 -5.46
CA SER A 140 -4.23 10.41 -4.82
C SER A 140 -5.36 10.20 -3.82
N THR A 141 -5.90 8.98 -3.76
CA THR A 141 -6.81 8.55 -2.69
C THR A 141 -6.05 8.06 -1.46
N LYS A 142 -4.79 7.64 -1.62
CA LYS A 142 -3.88 7.27 -0.50
C LYS A 142 -3.47 8.49 0.33
N ALA A 143 -3.49 9.69 -0.27
CA ALA A 143 -3.17 10.96 0.40
C ALA A 143 -4.42 11.81 0.74
N ARG A 144 -5.63 11.27 0.52
CA ARG A 144 -6.87 12.00 0.80
C ARG A 144 -7.44 11.53 2.13
N LEU A 145 -6.87 12.06 3.20
CA LEU A 145 -7.53 12.28 4.47
C LEU A 145 -7.25 13.70 4.93
#